data_AF-A0A2T2UXU6-F1
#
_entry.id   AF-A0A2T2UXU6-F1
#
_cell.length_a   1.000
_cell.length_b   1.000
_cell.length_c   1.000
_cell.angle_alpha   90.00
_cell.angle_beta   90.00
_cell.angle_gamma   90.00
#
_symmetry.space_group_name_H-M   'P 1'
#
loop_
_entity.id
_entity.type
_entity.pdbx_description
1 polymer ?
#
loop_
_entity_poly.entity_id
_entity_poly.type
_entity_poly.pdbx_seq_one_letter_code
_entity_poly.pdbx_strand_id
1 'polypeptide(L)'
;MLADDTVDELTDAVQACDQAREALSEALDAADASGGGTQPDPSDLAPVAAALEDWRDAQQQFMTTIEDTGASDPATAALLLQTNHGVDASNARCGIPGTDVEGADQPFPLDLSGAQGMALTRAATEHLD
;
A
#
# COMPACT_ATOMS: atom_id res chain seq x y z
N MET A 1 -25.05 6.95 -4.31
CA MET A 1 -24.91 6.64 -2.88
C MET A 1 -24.39 5.22 -2.84
N LEU A 2 -23.28 4.99 -2.15
CA LEU A 2 -22.69 3.65 -2.05
C LEU A 2 -23.63 2.75 -1.25
N ALA A 3 -23.71 1.46 -1.58
CA ALA A 3 -24.42 0.49 -0.77
C ALA A 3 -23.62 0.21 0.52
N ASP A 4 -24.28 -0.05 1.64
CA ASP A 4 -23.62 -0.21 2.93
C ASP A 4 -22.58 -1.36 2.91
N ASP A 5 -22.92 -2.51 2.32
CA ASP A 5 -21.99 -3.65 2.19
C ASP A 5 -20.72 -3.26 1.41
N THR A 6 -20.87 -2.43 0.37
CA THR A 6 -19.76 -1.92 -0.43
C THR A 6 -18.91 -0.91 0.35
N VAL A 7 -19.53 -0.11 1.22
CA VAL A 7 -18.80 0.82 2.10
C VAL A 7 -17.94 0.05 3.09
N ASP A 8 -18.47 -1.03 3.66
CA ASP A 8 -17.72 -1.89 4.58
C ASP A 8 -16.51 -2.53 3.87
N GLU A 9 -16.70 -3.10 2.68
CA GLU A 9 -15.61 -3.67 1.87
C GLU A 9 -14.53 -2.63 1.49
N LEU A 10 -14.94 -1.43 1.07
CA LEU A 10 -14.00 -0.34 0.78
C LEU A 10 -13.25 0.11 2.03
N THR A 11 -13.93 0.15 3.18
CA THR A 11 -13.33 0.54 4.46
C THR A 11 -12.30 -0.49 4.90
N ASP A 12 -12.63 -1.78 4.79
CA ASP A 12 -11.71 -2.87 5.10
C ASP A 12 -10.47 -2.85 4.20
N ALA A 13 -10.65 -2.62 2.89
CA ALA A 13 -9.53 -2.52 1.95
C ALA A 13 -8.62 -1.31 2.25
N VAL A 14 -9.21 -0.16 2.62
CA VAL A 14 -8.44 1.02 3.04
C VAL A 14 -7.66 0.74 4.33
N GLN A 15 -8.29 0.11 5.32
CA GLN A 15 -7.62 -0.27 6.56
C GLN A 15 -6.48 -1.27 6.33
N ALA A 16 -6.66 -2.21 5.40
CA ALA A 16 -5.59 -3.14 5.02
C ALA A 16 -4.41 -2.41 4.36
N CYS A 17 -4.67 -1.42 3.49
CA CYS A 17 -3.61 -0.57 2.93
C CYS A 17 -2.86 0.20 4.03
N ASP A 18 -3.56 0.73 5.03
CA ASP A 18 -2.96 1.46 6.15
C ASP A 18 -2.09 0.57 7.03
N GLN A 19 -2.57 -0.63 7.35
CA GLN A 19 -1.82 -1.63 8.09
C GLN A 19 -0.58 -2.09 7.33
N ALA A 20 -0.70 -2.34 6.03
CA ALA A 20 0.42 -2.75 5.20
C ALA A 20 1.48 -1.63 5.08
N ARG A 21 1.05 -0.36 4.98
CA ARG A 21 1.97 0.79 5.02
C ARG A 21 2.71 0.89 6.35
N GLU A 22 2.02 0.69 7.48
CA GLU A 22 2.63 0.70 8.81
C GLU A 22 3.64 -0.44 8.95
N ALA A 23 3.25 -1.66 8.58
CA ALA A 23 4.13 -2.83 8.58
C ALA A 23 5.37 -2.64 7.69
N LEU A 24 5.20 -2.02 6.52
CA LEU A 24 6.31 -1.69 5.63
C LEU A 24 7.27 -0.69 6.29
N SER A 25 6.74 0.36 6.91
CA SER A 25 7.57 1.34 7.63
C SER A 25 8.37 0.68 8.75
N GLU A 26 7.72 -0.16 9.56
CA GLU A 26 8.37 -0.90 10.64
C GLU A 26 9.44 -1.87 10.13
N ALA A 27 9.17 -2.58 9.03
CA ALA A 27 10.11 -3.49 8.40
C ALA A 27 11.34 -2.75 7.84
N LEU A 28 11.14 -1.58 7.23
CA LEU A 28 12.22 -0.73 6.72
C LEU A 28 13.07 -0.14 7.85
N ASP A 29 12.44 0.30 8.94
CA ASP A 29 13.13 0.79 10.13
C ASP A 29 13.95 -0.33 10.79
N ALA A 30 13.40 -1.56 10.85
CA ALA A 30 14.11 -2.72 11.38
C ALA A 30 15.31 -3.09 10.50
N ALA A 31 15.16 -3.08 9.17
CA ALA A 31 16.25 -3.34 8.24
C ALA A 31 17.37 -2.28 8.33
N ASP A 32 17.02 -1.00 8.52
CA ASP A 32 17.98 0.09 8.74
C ASP A 32 18.73 -0.09 10.08
N ALA A 33 18.01 -0.45 11.15
CA ALA A 33 18.60 -0.67 12.47
C ALA A 33 19.51 -1.91 12.55
N SER A 34 19.20 -2.98 11.80
CA SER A 34 20.07 -4.15 11.63
C SER A 34 21.30 -3.83 10.78
N GLY A 35 21.21 -2.80 9.94
CA GLY A 35 22.20 -2.36 8.96
C GLY A 35 23.43 -1.63 9.52
N GLY A 36 24.26 -2.32 10.30
CA GLY A 36 25.65 -1.89 10.57
C GLY A 36 26.61 -2.09 9.38
N GLY A 37 26.11 -2.56 8.23
CA GLY A 37 26.87 -2.91 7.04
C GLY A 37 26.23 -2.41 5.74
N THR A 38 27.00 -2.40 4.65
CA THR A 38 26.65 -1.79 3.36
C THR A 38 25.49 -2.48 2.61
N GLN A 39 24.95 -3.59 3.12
CA GLN A 39 23.92 -4.38 2.45
C GLN A 39 22.95 -5.02 3.47
N PRO A 40 21.62 -4.91 3.28
CA PRO A 40 20.64 -5.52 4.17
C PRO A 40 20.69 -7.06 4.07
N ASP A 41 20.47 -7.72 5.21
CA ASP A 41 20.42 -9.19 5.28
C ASP A 41 19.16 -9.69 4.56
N PRO A 42 19.22 -10.77 3.76
CA PRO A 42 18.03 -11.37 3.16
C PRO A 42 16.90 -11.69 4.15
N SER A 43 17.21 -12.01 5.41
CA SER A 43 16.16 -12.23 6.42
C SER A 43 15.37 -10.97 6.76
N ASP A 44 15.98 -9.79 6.60
CA ASP A 44 15.37 -8.49 6.86
C ASP A 44 14.52 -8.01 5.66
N LEU A 45 14.67 -8.64 4.49
CA LEU A 45 13.91 -8.29 3.28
C LEU A 45 12.56 -9.00 3.19
N ALA A 46 12.40 -10.17 3.82
CA ALA A 46 11.16 -10.93 3.77
C ALA A 46 9.95 -10.16 4.37
N PRO A 47 10.07 -9.45 5.52
CA PRO A 47 8.98 -8.63 6.04
C PRO A 47 8.64 -7.44 5.14
N VAL A 48 9.65 -6.84 4.50
CA VAL A 48 9.46 -5.73 3.53
C VAL A 48 8.67 -6.23 2.32
N ALA A 49 9.04 -7.38 1.77
CA ALA A 49 8.33 -8.00 0.65
C ALA A 49 6.87 -8.33 1.01
N ALA A 50 6.64 -8.99 2.15
CA ALA A 50 5.30 -9.33 2.60
C ALA A 50 4.40 -8.09 2.75
N ALA A 51 4.92 -7.02 3.34
CA ALA A 51 4.16 -5.77 3.47
C ALA A 51 3.84 -5.11 2.13
N LEU A 52 4.69 -5.27 1.11
CA LEU A 52 4.41 -4.79 -0.25
C LEU A 52 3.33 -5.63 -0.94
N GLU A 53 3.37 -6.95 -0.77
CA GLU A 53 2.33 -7.87 -1.29
C GLU A 53 0.97 -7.57 -0.65
N ASP A 54 0.92 -7.46 0.68
CA ASP A 54 -0.30 -7.15 1.42
C ASP A 54 -0.89 -5.80 0.98
N TRP A 55 -0.03 -4.79 0.76
CA TRP A 55 -0.48 -3.49 0.29
C TRP A 55 -1.02 -3.57 -1.14
N ARG A 56 -0.31 -4.25 -2.06
CA ARG A 56 -0.80 -4.46 -3.44
C ARG A 56 -2.16 -5.13 -3.43
N ASP A 57 -2.31 -6.21 -2.68
CA ASP A 57 -3.53 -7.02 -2.69
C ASP A 57 -4.70 -6.22 -2.09
N ALA A 58 -4.46 -5.43 -1.04
CA ALA A 58 -5.45 -4.50 -0.50
C ALA A 58 -5.83 -3.40 -1.50
N GLN A 59 -4.89 -2.87 -2.29
CA GLN A 59 -5.19 -1.90 -3.35
C GLN A 59 -6.02 -2.52 -4.48
N GLN A 60 -5.68 -3.74 -4.91
CA GLN A 60 -6.46 -4.44 -5.92
C GLN A 60 -7.89 -4.67 -5.45
N GLN A 61 -8.07 -5.09 -4.19
CA GLN A 61 -9.39 -5.21 -3.59
C GLN A 61 -10.14 -3.87 -3.61
N PHE A 62 -9.50 -2.78 -3.19
CA PHE A 62 -10.10 -1.44 -3.23
C PHE A 62 -10.54 -1.05 -4.65
N MET A 63 -9.70 -1.27 -5.67
CA MET A 63 -10.02 -0.92 -7.06
C MET A 63 -11.15 -1.79 -7.62
N THR A 64 -11.13 -3.10 -7.38
CA THR A 64 -12.21 -4.00 -7.80
C THR A 64 -13.54 -3.61 -7.15
N THR A 65 -13.55 -3.33 -5.85
CA THR A 65 -14.77 -2.89 -5.17
C THR A 65 -15.25 -1.53 -5.73
N ILE A 66 -14.35 -0.61 -6.12
CA ILE A 66 -14.74 0.63 -6.80
C ILE A 66 -15.45 0.36 -8.12
N GLU A 67 -14.95 -0.56 -8.95
CA GLU A 67 -15.58 -0.91 -10.23
C GLU A 67 -17.03 -1.38 -10.02
N ASP A 68 -17.28 -2.15 -8.97
CA ASP A 68 -18.60 -2.64 -8.60
C ASP A 68 -19.56 -1.53 -8.11
N THR A 69 -19.02 -0.42 -7.61
CA THR A 69 -19.82 0.72 -7.13
C THR A 69 -20.43 1.56 -8.26
N GLY A 70 -19.92 1.41 -9.49
CA GLY A 70 -20.26 2.27 -10.63
C GLY A 70 -19.80 3.73 -10.47
N ALA A 71 -18.86 4.00 -9.56
CA ALA A 71 -18.18 5.30 -9.49
C ALA A 71 -17.39 5.53 -10.79
N SER A 72 -17.32 6.80 -11.21
CA SER A 72 -16.65 7.16 -12.48
C SER A 72 -15.15 6.89 -12.47
N ASP A 73 -14.52 6.98 -11.30
CA ASP A 73 -13.09 6.82 -11.09
C ASP A 73 -12.76 6.62 -9.59
N PRO A 74 -11.58 6.06 -9.26
CA PRO A 74 -11.14 5.85 -7.87
C PRO A 74 -11.05 7.12 -7.02
N ALA A 75 -10.75 8.28 -7.60
CA ALA A 75 -10.69 9.54 -6.85
C ALA A 75 -12.07 9.99 -6.40
N THR A 76 -13.07 9.83 -7.28
CA THR A 76 -14.48 10.09 -6.95
C THR A 76 -14.98 9.15 -5.86
N ALA A 77 -14.66 7.86 -5.93
CA ALA A 77 -15.04 6.89 -4.89
C ALA A 77 -14.40 7.23 -3.53
N ALA A 78 -13.09 7.52 -3.51
CA ALA A 78 -12.38 7.97 -2.31
C ALA A 78 -13.00 9.25 -1.72
N LEU A 79 -13.35 10.23 -2.55
CA LEU A 79 -14.01 11.46 -2.10
C LEU A 79 -15.38 11.17 -1.48
N LEU A 80 -16.17 10.27 -2.07
CA LEU A 80 -17.47 9.88 -1.54
C LEU A 80 -17.34 9.14 -0.21
N LEU A 81 -16.33 8.28 -0.07
CA LEU A 81 -16.04 7.56 1.16
C LEU A 81 -15.63 8.54 2.28
N GLN A 82 -14.75 9.50 1.98
CA GLN A 82 -14.34 10.53 2.93
C GLN A 82 -15.50 11.46 3.33
N THR A 83 -16.30 11.91 2.36
CA THR A 83 -17.35 12.91 2.62
C THR A 83 -18.59 12.32 3.29
N ASN A 84 -18.96 11.08 2.98
CA ASN A 84 -20.16 10.46 3.53
C ASN A 84 -19.89 9.54 4.72
N HIS A 85 -18.70 8.95 4.80
CA HIS A 85 -18.36 7.94 5.82
C HIS A 85 -17.11 8.28 6.65
N GLY A 86 -16.38 9.35 6.30
CA GLY A 86 -15.23 9.82 7.06
C GLY A 86 -13.97 8.96 6.92
N VAL A 87 -13.92 8.05 5.94
CA VAL A 87 -12.78 7.16 5.70
C VAL A 87 -11.84 7.78 4.67
N ASP A 88 -10.56 7.87 5.02
CA ASP A 88 -9.53 8.43 4.16
C ASP A 88 -8.87 7.35 3.30
N ALA A 89 -9.28 7.26 2.04
CA ALA A 89 -8.74 6.30 1.09
C ALA A 89 -7.48 6.79 0.35
N SER A 90 -6.81 7.85 0.82
CA SER A 90 -5.63 8.41 0.15
C SER A 90 -4.52 7.37 -0.03
N ASN A 91 -4.31 6.53 0.97
CA ASN A 91 -3.26 5.50 0.97
C ASN A 91 -3.56 4.33 0.01
N ALA A 92 -4.84 3.97 -0.17
CA ALA A 92 -5.26 2.94 -1.11
C ALA A 92 -5.00 3.32 -2.59
N ARG A 93 -4.59 4.56 -2.85
CA ARG A 93 -4.32 5.09 -4.18
C ARG A 93 -2.84 5.43 -4.41
N CYS A 94 -1.97 5.15 -3.45
CA CYS A 94 -0.53 5.41 -3.56
C CYS A 94 0.19 4.32 -4.37
N GLY A 95 0.90 4.68 -5.43
CA GLY A 95 1.66 3.72 -6.22
C GLY A 95 2.75 3.05 -5.40
N ILE A 96 2.88 1.72 -5.53
CA ILE A 96 3.85 0.90 -4.80
C ILE A 96 5.06 0.62 -5.73
N PRO A 97 6.30 0.88 -5.29
CA PRO A 97 7.48 0.55 -6.09
C PRO A 97 7.54 -0.92 -6.48
N GLY A 98 7.75 -1.18 -7.78
CA GLY A 98 7.83 -2.55 -8.32
C GLY A 98 6.49 -3.21 -8.61
N THR A 99 5.37 -2.52 -8.37
CA THR A 99 4.03 -3.02 -8.65
C THR A 99 3.24 -1.98 -9.45
N ASP A 100 2.39 -2.44 -10.36
CA ASP A 100 1.46 -1.59 -11.10
C ASP A 100 0.03 -1.98 -10.73
N VAL A 101 -0.70 -1.08 -10.07
CA VAL A 101 -2.13 -1.23 -9.75
C VAL A 101 -2.87 -0.08 -10.42
N GLU A 102 -3.76 -0.42 -11.36
CA GLU A 102 -4.51 0.58 -12.11
C GLU A 102 -5.35 1.47 -11.17
N GLY A 103 -5.17 2.79 -11.26
CA GLY A 103 -5.83 3.78 -10.40
C GLY A 103 -5.07 4.16 -9.13
N ALA A 104 -3.95 3.48 -8.82
CA ALA A 104 -3.05 3.82 -7.72
C ALA A 104 -1.95 4.81 -8.17
N ASP A 105 -2.36 5.96 -8.69
CA ASP A 105 -1.46 6.93 -9.34
C ASP A 105 -0.84 7.97 -8.39
N GLN A 106 -1.13 7.90 -7.09
CA GLN A 106 -0.58 8.86 -6.13
C GLN A 106 0.89 8.55 -5.81
N PRO A 107 1.71 9.56 -5.46
CA PRO A 107 3.09 9.32 -5.07
C PRO A 107 3.19 8.36 -3.88
N PHE A 108 4.23 7.52 -3.90
CA PHE A 108 4.56 6.67 -2.77
C PHE A 108 4.82 7.52 -1.51
N PRO A 109 4.18 7.23 -0.37
CA PRO A 109 4.13 8.16 0.75
C PRO A 109 5.32 8.08 1.71
N LEU A 110 6.24 7.12 1.54
CA LEU A 110 7.41 6.99 2.41
C LEU A 110 8.63 7.68 1.78
N ASP A 111 9.40 8.38 2.61
CA ASP A 111 10.68 8.99 2.21
C ASP A 111 11.80 7.95 2.24
N LEU A 112 12.07 7.37 1.08
CA LEU A 112 13.03 6.29 0.91
C LEU A 112 14.43 6.83 0.64
N SER A 113 15.11 7.28 1.69
CA SER A 113 16.52 7.67 1.61
C SER A 113 17.44 6.61 2.24
N GLY A 114 18.70 6.56 1.80
CA GLY A 114 19.72 5.73 2.43
C GLY A 114 19.45 4.22 2.34
N ALA A 115 19.56 3.51 3.48
CA ALA A 115 19.45 2.06 3.51
C ALA A 115 18.02 1.55 3.32
N GLN A 116 17.00 2.31 3.74
CA GLN A 116 15.59 1.97 3.55
C GLN A 116 15.24 1.87 2.05
N GLY A 117 15.68 2.83 1.24
CA GLY A 117 15.47 2.77 -0.21
C GLY A 117 16.17 1.58 -0.88
N MET A 118 17.35 1.19 -0.38
CA MET A 118 18.05 -0.01 -0.87
C MET A 118 17.33 -1.30 -0.47
N ALA A 119 16.87 -1.40 0.79
CA ALA A 119 16.09 -2.54 1.26
C ALA A 119 14.79 -2.70 0.46
N LEU A 120 14.06 -1.61 0.22
CA LEU A 120 12.84 -1.63 -0.56
C LEU A 120 13.08 -2.07 -2.01
N THR A 121 14.04 -1.45 -2.70
CA THR A 121 14.36 -1.79 -4.10
C THR A 121 14.72 -3.26 -4.23
N ARG A 122 15.49 -3.77 -3.25
CA ARG A 122 15.95 -5.15 -3.24
C ARG A 122 14.83 -6.13 -2.94
N ALA A 123 13.99 -5.84 -1.94
CA ALA A 123 12.79 -6.64 -1.64
C ALA A 123 11.87 -6.70 -2.86
N ALA A 124 11.58 -5.56 -3.49
CA ALA A 124 10.76 -5.50 -4.68
C ALA A 124 11.37 -6.25 -5.88
N THR A 125 12.70 -6.28 -6.03
CA THR A 125 13.35 -6.99 -7.14
C THR A 125 13.52 -8.50 -6.87
N GLU A 126 13.74 -8.90 -5.62
CA GLU A 126 14.06 -10.29 -5.25
C GLU A 126 12.82 -11.11 -4.88
N HIS A 127 11.71 -10.45 -4.51
CA HIS A 127 10.52 -11.13 -3.97
C HIS A 127 9.20 -10.80 -4.67
N LEU A 128 9.08 -9.68 -5.39
CA LEU A 128 7.90 -9.38 -6.20
C LEU A 128 8.19 -9.77 -7.66
N ASP A 129 7.56 -10.85 -8.13
CA ASP A 129 7.57 -11.30 -9.55
C ASP A 129 6.41 -10.67 -10.33
#